data_AF-A0A9P6BSR4-F1
#
_entry.id   AF-A0A9P6BSR4-F1
#
_cell.length_a   1.000
_cell.length_b   1.000
_cell.length_c   1.000
_cell.angle_alpha   90.00
_cell.angle_beta   90.00
_cell.angle_gamma   90.00
#
_symmetry.space_group_name_H-M   'P 1'
#
loop_
_entity.id
_entity.type
_entity.pdbx_description
1 polymer ?
#
loop_
_entity_poly.entity_id
_entity_poly.type
_entity_poly.pdbx_seq_one_letter_code
_entity_poly.pdbx_strand_id
1 'polypeptide(L)'
;MSATDDFLNSNHSYRVASYDDLNFEDEDSVNHVRHLTQAWINERAAPDILQYEQSAVDGLLSKIEEQTATIDELDSSSDTLMIISILYQTELERVKFVLRSYLRTRISKV
;
A
#
# COMPACT_ATOMS: atom_id res chain seq x y z
N MET A 1 -16.35 43.82 -29.98
CA MET A 1 -17.27 42.68 -29.75
C MET A 1 -16.85 41.55 -30.68
N SER A 2 -16.09 40.58 -30.18
CA SER A 2 -15.96 39.26 -30.80
C SER A 2 -15.85 38.27 -29.65
N ALA A 3 -16.94 37.55 -29.42
CA ALA A 3 -17.16 36.66 -28.29
C ALA A 3 -16.67 35.26 -28.66
N THR A 4 -15.38 34.99 -28.44
CA THR A 4 -14.80 33.65 -28.65
C THR A 4 -13.72 33.33 -27.61
N ASP A 5 -13.90 33.75 -26.35
CA ASP A 5 -12.86 33.63 -25.32
C ASP A 5 -13.34 32.93 -24.03
N ASP A 6 -14.34 32.04 -24.10
CA ASP A 6 -15.03 31.57 -22.89
C ASP A 6 -15.44 30.08 -22.88
N PHE A 7 -14.80 29.21 -23.68
CA PHE A 7 -15.15 27.77 -23.72
C PHE A 7 -14.01 26.77 -23.42
N LEU A 8 -12.87 27.22 -22.92
CA LEU A 8 -11.77 26.34 -22.49
C LEU A 8 -11.37 26.51 -21.02
N ASN A 9 -12.31 26.90 -20.15
CA ASN A 9 -12.04 26.93 -18.71
C ASN A 9 -13.25 26.47 -17.88
N SER A 10 -13.66 25.22 -18.08
CA SER A 10 -14.62 24.54 -17.20
C SER A 10 -14.39 23.03 -17.23
N ASN A 11 -13.23 22.60 -16.76
CA ASN A 11 -13.03 21.27 -16.16
C ASN A 11 -11.61 21.17 -15.58
N HIS A 12 -11.35 21.86 -14.47
CA HIS A 12 -10.16 21.63 -13.65
C HIS A 12 -10.44 20.62 -12.50
N SER A 13 -11.29 19.62 -12.73
CA SER A 13 -11.72 18.70 -11.65
C SER A 13 -11.12 17.29 -11.71
N TYR A 14 -10.07 17.05 -12.49
CA TYR A 14 -9.35 15.78 -12.43
C TYR A 14 -7.87 16.08 -12.19
N ARG A 15 -7.46 16.07 -10.92
CA ARG A 15 -6.04 15.90 -10.58
C ARG A 15 -5.66 14.50 -11.05
N VAL A 16 -5.03 14.39 -12.20
CA VAL A 16 -4.33 13.16 -12.58
C VAL A 16 -3.11 13.08 -11.67
N ALA A 17 -2.98 11.98 -10.92
CA ALA A 17 -1.83 11.75 -10.06
C ALA A 17 -0.54 11.82 -10.90
N SER A 18 0.25 12.88 -10.67
CA SER A 18 1.57 13.05 -11.28
C SER A 18 2.56 12.09 -10.61
N TYR A 19 3.65 11.72 -11.29
CA TYR A 19 4.77 11.02 -10.66
C TYR A 19 5.28 11.73 -9.40
N ASP A 20 5.19 13.06 -9.37
CA ASP A 20 5.62 13.88 -8.23
C ASP A 20 4.70 13.74 -7.00
N ASP A 21 3.47 13.23 -7.15
CA ASP A 21 2.55 12.97 -6.03
C ASP A 21 2.79 11.59 -5.38
N LEU A 22 3.64 10.74 -5.96
CA LEU A 22 3.97 9.42 -5.40
C LEU A 22 4.95 9.59 -4.24
N ASN A 23 4.43 9.56 -3.02
CA ASN A 23 5.25 9.69 -1.82
C ASN A 23 6.09 8.42 -1.60
N PHE A 24 7.39 8.49 -1.93
CA PHE A 24 8.32 7.35 -1.85
C PHE A 24 8.85 7.07 -0.44
N GLU A 25 8.63 7.96 0.53
CA GLU A 25 9.24 7.90 1.85
C GLU A 25 8.19 7.72 2.95
N ASP A 26 7.68 6.48 3.10
CA ASP A 26 6.95 6.06 4.31
C ASP A 26 7.85 5.10 5.10
N GLU A 27 8.80 5.67 5.85
CA GLU A 27 9.76 4.93 6.67
C GLU A 27 9.05 4.05 7.71
N ASP A 28 7.91 4.52 8.23
CA ASP A 28 7.08 3.79 9.18
C ASP A 28 6.51 2.51 8.56
N SER A 29 5.98 2.58 7.34
CA SER A 29 5.48 1.40 6.62
C SER A 29 6.56 0.33 6.46
N VAL A 30 7.76 0.73 6.01
CA VAL A 30 8.91 -0.18 5.85
C VAL A 30 9.29 -0.81 7.20
N ASN A 31 9.30 -0.02 8.28
CA ASN A 31 9.59 -0.51 9.62
C ASN A 31 8.55 -1.53 10.10
N HIS A 32 7.26 -1.28 9.87
CA HIS A 32 6.20 -2.24 10.22
C HIS A 32 6.32 -3.56 9.44
N VAL A 33 6.60 -3.51 8.13
CA VAL A 33 6.79 -4.73 7.31
C VAL A 33 7.98 -5.54 7.82
N ARG A 34 9.11 -4.87 8.11
CA ARG A 34 10.32 -5.53 8.63
C ARG A 34 10.06 -6.16 9.99
N HIS A 35 9.40 -5.44 10.90
CA HIS A 35 9.04 -5.92 12.23
C HIS A 35 8.13 -7.14 12.13
N LEU A 36 7.05 -7.07 11.34
CA LEU A 36 6.10 -8.17 11.20
C LEU A 36 6.75 -9.39 10.54
N THR A 37 7.65 -9.18 9.58
CA THR A 37 8.41 -10.27 8.96
C THR A 37 9.26 -11.01 10.00
N GLN A 38 9.96 -10.27 10.88
CA GLN A 38 10.73 -10.88 11.95
C GLN A 38 9.84 -11.61 12.96
N ALA A 39 8.72 -10.99 13.35
CA ALA A 39 7.75 -11.61 14.25
C ALA A 39 7.19 -12.92 13.66
N TRP A 40 6.92 -12.96 12.36
CA TRP A 40 6.50 -14.17 11.65
C TRP A 40 7.55 -15.27 11.65
N ILE A 41 8.82 -14.93 11.38
CA ILE A 41 9.92 -15.90 11.45
C ILE A 41 10.03 -16.48 12.87
N ASN A 42 9.97 -15.63 13.88
CA ASN A 42 10.02 -16.03 15.29
C ASN A 42 8.84 -16.93 15.66
N GLU A 43 7.62 -16.57 15.22
CA GLU A 43 6.42 -17.35 15.45
C GLU A 43 6.56 -18.75 14.85
N ARG A 44 7.09 -18.88 13.63
CA ARG A 44 7.29 -20.20 13.01
C ARG A 44 8.33 -21.06 13.73
N ALA A 45 9.31 -20.45 14.39
CA ALA A 45 10.37 -21.15 15.09
C ALA A 45 10.00 -21.50 16.55
N ALA A 46 9.01 -20.82 17.12
CA ALA A 46 8.58 -21.07 18.49
C ALA A 46 7.61 -22.27 18.58
N PRO A 47 7.76 -23.17 19.57
CA PRO A 47 6.80 -24.26 19.80
C PRO A 47 5.46 -23.73 20.30
N ASP A 48 5.49 -22.71 21.18
CA ASP A 48 4.31 -22.08 21.77
C ASP A 48 3.96 -20.77 21.07
N ILE A 49 2.76 -20.25 21.33
CA ILE A 49 2.28 -18.98 20.77
C ILE A 49 3.00 -17.79 21.42
N LEU A 50 3.56 -16.90 20.60
CA LEU A 50 4.26 -15.70 21.10
C LEU A 50 3.29 -14.56 21.41
N GLN A 51 3.80 -13.41 21.89
CA GLN A 51 3.00 -12.20 22.05
C GLN A 51 2.45 -11.71 20.70
N TYR A 52 1.21 -11.22 20.69
CA TYR A 52 0.58 -10.67 19.49
C TYR A 52 1.11 -9.26 19.21
N GLU A 53 1.64 -9.06 17.99
CA GLU A 53 2.22 -7.80 17.54
C GLU A 53 1.15 -6.84 17.00
N GLN A 54 0.23 -6.42 17.86
CA GLN A 54 -0.93 -5.63 17.47
C GLN A 54 -0.57 -4.35 16.72
N SER A 55 0.38 -3.57 17.24
CA SER A 55 0.77 -2.28 16.64
C SER A 55 1.22 -2.41 15.18
N ALA A 56 1.99 -3.46 14.87
CA ALA A 56 2.48 -3.68 13.52
C ALA A 56 1.41 -4.20 12.58
N VAL A 57 0.50 -5.05 13.08
CA VAL A 57 -0.65 -5.52 12.29
C VAL A 57 -1.59 -4.37 11.96
N ASP A 58 -1.97 -3.57 12.95
CA ASP A 58 -2.91 -2.47 12.78
C ASP A 58 -2.32 -1.38 11.85
N GLY A 59 -1.03 -1.06 12.04
CA GLY A 59 -0.30 -0.14 11.16
C GLY A 59 -0.26 -0.61 9.71
N LEU A 60 0.04 -1.89 9.46
CA LEU A 60 0.07 -2.45 8.11
C LEU A 60 -1.32 -2.53 7.47
N LEU A 61 -2.36 -2.86 8.24
CA LEU A 61 -3.73 -2.87 7.73
C LEU A 61 -4.16 -1.49 7.26
N SER A 62 -3.90 -0.45 8.07
CA SER A 62 -4.19 0.94 7.70
C SER A 62 -3.42 1.35 6.44
N LYS A 63 -2.15 0.96 6.32
CA LYS A 63 -1.31 1.31 5.16
C LYS A 63 -1.71 0.56 3.89
N ILE A 64 -2.15 -0.70 4.02
CA ILE A 64 -2.69 -1.46 2.89
C ILE A 64 -3.94 -0.77 2.35
N GLU A 65 -4.83 -0.27 3.20
CA GLU A 65 -6.04 0.44 2.80
C GLU A 65 -5.70 1.74 2.06
N GLU A 66 -4.81 2.55 2.63
CA GLU A 66 -4.32 3.80 2.02
C GLU A 66 -3.69 3.54 0.63
N GLN A 67 -2.76 2.60 0.53
CA GLN A 67 -2.09 2.28 -0.73
C GLN A 67 -3.03 1.68 -1.78
N THR A 68 -4.05 0.93 -1.36
CA THR A 68 -5.05 0.39 -2.30
C THR A 68 -5.82 1.54 -2.95
N ALA A 69 -6.26 2.53 -2.17
CA ALA A 69 -6.93 3.71 -2.71
C ALA A 69 -6.01 4.49 -3.68
N THR A 70 -4.73 4.67 -3.33
CA THR A 70 -3.76 5.32 -4.23
C THR A 70 -3.58 4.57 -5.55
N ILE A 71 -3.52 3.24 -5.52
CA ILE A 71 -3.39 2.41 -6.73
C ILE A 71 -4.63 2.55 -7.62
N ASP A 72 -5.82 2.61 -7.03
CA ASP A 72 -7.09 2.76 -7.75
C ASP A 72 -7.20 4.14 -8.42
N GLU A 73 -6.57 5.17 -7.85
CA GLU A 73 -6.49 6.53 -8.39
C GLU A 73 -5.42 6.71 -9.48
N LEU A 74 -4.44 5.80 -9.57
CA LEU A 74 -3.38 5.86 -10.59
C LEU A 74 -3.92 5.49 -11.97
N ASP A 75 -4.17 6.52 -12.78
CA ASP A 75 -4.63 6.38 -14.16
C ASP A 75 -3.58 5.70 -15.06
N SER A 76 -4.02 4.71 -15.84
CA SER A 76 -3.16 3.91 -16.74
C SER A 76 -2.91 4.58 -18.09
N SER A 77 -3.14 5.90 -18.20
CA SER A 77 -3.07 6.65 -19.46
C SER A 77 -1.65 6.80 -20.04
N SER A 78 -0.63 6.57 -19.22
CA SER A 78 0.79 6.56 -19.61
C SER A 78 1.43 5.21 -19.32
N ASP A 79 2.23 4.68 -20.27
CA ASP A 79 2.97 3.42 -20.11
C ASP A 79 3.82 3.39 -18.83
N THR A 80 4.41 4.53 -18.48
CA THR A 80 5.24 4.62 -17.26
C THR A 80 4.37 4.60 -15.99
N LEU A 81 3.12 5.12 -16.01
CA LEU A 81 2.21 5.07 -14.85
C LEU A 81 1.67 3.66 -14.67
N MET A 82 1.43 2.94 -15.77
CA MET A 82 1.08 1.53 -15.75
C MET A 82 2.16 0.68 -15.08
N ILE A 83 3.44 0.85 -15.46
CA ILE A 83 4.57 0.11 -14.83
C ILE A 83 4.63 0.38 -13.33
N ILE A 84 4.44 1.63 -12.92
CA ILE A 84 4.43 1.99 -11.50
C ILE A 84 3.24 1.36 -10.78
N SER A 85 2.03 1.43 -11.34
CA SER A 85 0.85 0.79 -10.75
C SER A 85 1.05 -0.72 -10.56
N ILE A 86 1.64 -1.41 -11.54
CA ILE A 86 2.00 -2.83 -11.42
C ILE A 86 3.00 -3.08 -10.28
N LEU A 87 4.00 -2.21 -10.12
CA LEU A 87 4.97 -2.31 -9.03
C LEU A 87 4.29 -2.16 -7.67
N TYR A 88 3.47 -1.13 -7.48
CA TYR A 88 2.72 -0.91 -6.25
C TYR A 88 1.79 -2.08 -5.92
N GLN A 89 1.06 -2.60 -6.91
CA GLN A 89 0.21 -3.79 -6.74
C GLN A 89 1.03 -5.02 -6.30
N THR A 90 2.19 -5.23 -6.92
CA THR A 90 3.07 -6.37 -6.60
C THR A 90 3.60 -6.25 -5.17
N GLU A 91 4.07 -5.08 -4.77
CA GLU A 91 4.56 -4.84 -3.40
C GLU A 91 3.43 -4.97 -2.38
N LEU A 92 2.23 -4.48 -2.69
CA LEU A 92 1.06 -4.62 -1.83
C LEU A 92 0.72 -6.10 -1.57
N GLU A 93 0.75 -6.94 -2.60
CA GLU A 93 0.52 -8.38 -2.44
C GLU A 93 1.61 -9.08 -1.62
N ARG A 94 2.88 -8.65 -1.74
CA ARG A 94 3.97 -9.15 -0.89
C ARG A 94 3.72 -8.82 0.59
N VAL A 95 3.29 -7.60 0.90
CA VAL A 95 2.97 -7.19 2.27
C VAL A 95 1.77 -8.00 2.81
N LYS A 96 0.69 -8.10 2.03
CA LYS A 96 -0.48 -8.91 2.41
C LYS A 96 -0.10 -10.38 2.63
N PHE A 97 0.82 -10.94 1.85
CA PHE A 97 1.32 -12.30 2.05
C PHE A 97 2.00 -12.47 3.41
N VAL A 98 2.87 -11.54 3.83
CA VAL A 98 3.52 -11.59 5.15
C VAL A 98 2.48 -11.54 6.26
N LEU A 99 1.53 -10.61 6.17
CA LEU A 99 0.45 -10.45 7.16
C LEU A 99 -0.38 -11.74 7.31
N ARG A 100 -0.88 -12.29 6.19
CA ARG A 100 -1.64 -13.54 6.20
C ARG A 100 -0.82 -14.70 6.75
N SER A 101 0.47 -14.76 6.42
CA SER A 101 1.37 -15.82 6.89
C SER A 101 1.59 -15.75 8.40
N TYR A 102 1.80 -14.57 8.96
CA TYR A 102 1.89 -14.35 10.40
C TYR A 102 0.64 -14.83 11.13
N LEU A 103 -0.53 -14.34 10.73
CA LEU A 103 -1.80 -14.66 11.38
C LEU A 103 -2.13 -16.16 11.26
N ARG A 104 -1.91 -16.76 10.08
CA ARG A 104 -2.18 -18.19 9.87
C ARG A 104 -1.26 -19.08 10.71
N THR A 105 0.02 -18.74 10.85
CA THR A 105 0.93 -19.47 11.74
C THR A 105 0.45 -19.40 13.19
N ARG A 106 -0.01 -18.24 13.66
CA ARG A 106 -0.56 -18.10 15.02
C ARG A 106 -1.82 -18.93 15.22
N ILE A 107 -2.79 -18.83 14.31
CA ILE A 107 -4.06 -19.59 14.39
C ILE A 107 -3.79 -21.10 14.46
N SER A 108 -2.77 -21.60 13.75
CA SER A 108 -2.43 -23.02 13.80
C SER A 108 -1.91 -23.53 15.15
N LYS A 109 -1.53 -22.63 16.06
CA LYS A 109 -1.07 -22.95 17.42
C LYS A 109 -2.16 -22.80 18.49
N VAL A 110 -3.30 -22.20 18.13
CA VAL A 110 -4.48 -22.04 19.01
C VAL A 110 -5.37 -23.27 18.84
#